data_AF-A0A944EXE7-F1
#
_entry.id   AF-A0A944EXE7-F1
#
_cell.length_a   1.000
_cell.length_b   1.000
_cell.length_c   1.000
_cell.angle_alpha   90.00
_cell.angle_beta   90.00
_cell.angle_gamma   90.00
#
_symmetry.space_group_name_H-M   'P 1'
#
loop_
_entity.id
_entity.type
_entity.pdbx_description
1 polymer ?
#
loop_
_entity_poly.entity_id
_entity_poly.type
_entity_poly.pdbx_seq_one_letter_code
_entity_poly.pdbx_strand_id
1 'polypeptide(L)'
;MSDAAPIDGQNTIELPGLDPVELPVPPAADEKPKRRTRRASASSGTDSKPRAPRGGVRRPNLESRIAQGFTTIGTFACIVNEFDGMTIIQGAPNLAASLSKLADENPKVRESLEKMLAAGAWSAVIGAVAAVGIPIAANHKLLPPAVAGLFAAAPPGPEAQSAA
;
A
#
# COMPACT_ATOMS: atom_id res chain seq x y z
N MET A 1 38.78 30.06 -16.85
CA MET A 1 39.46 30.09 -15.53
C MET A 1 38.43 30.66 -14.57
N SER A 2 37.60 29.79 -14.01
CA SER A 2 36.47 30.16 -13.17
C SER A 2 36.82 29.82 -11.73
N ASP A 3 36.82 30.84 -10.89
CA ASP A 3 37.10 30.80 -9.47
C ASP A 3 36.13 29.86 -8.76
N ALA A 4 36.68 28.84 -8.10
CA ALA A 4 35.96 28.00 -7.16
C ALA A 4 36.03 28.67 -5.78
N ALA A 5 34.91 29.19 -5.30
CA ALA A 5 34.81 29.71 -3.95
C ALA A 5 34.96 28.57 -2.92
N PRO A 6 35.72 28.76 -1.83
CA PRO A 6 35.87 27.78 -0.77
C PRO A 6 34.57 27.69 0.03
N ILE A 7 33.97 26.49 0.07
CA ILE A 7 32.84 26.19 0.95
C ILE A 7 33.42 26.05 2.36
N ASP A 8 33.27 27.13 3.12
CA ASP A 8 33.69 27.22 4.51
C ASP A 8 32.87 26.25 5.35
N GLY A 9 33.54 25.20 5.80
CA GLY A 9 32.94 24.12 6.55
C GLY A 9 32.98 24.41 8.03
N GLN A 10 31.94 25.03 8.60
CA GLN A 10 31.56 24.90 10.01
C GLN A 10 30.07 25.26 10.18
N ASN A 11 29.17 24.33 9.86
CA ASN A 11 27.80 24.41 10.35
C ASN A 11 27.56 23.26 11.33
N THR A 12 28.22 23.34 12.47
CA THR A 12 27.95 22.49 13.63
C THR A 12 26.66 22.99 14.24
N ILE A 13 25.54 22.40 13.82
CA ILE A 13 24.24 22.62 14.44
C ILE A 13 24.30 21.95 15.82
N GLU A 14 24.70 22.71 16.84
CA GLU A 14 24.53 22.30 18.24
C GLU A 14 23.02 22.25 18.53
N LEU A 15 22.47 21.04 18.54
CA LEU A 15 21.10 20.80 18.98
C LEU A 15 21.05 20.91 20.52
N PRO A 16 20.33 21.89 21.08
CA PRO A 16 20.24 22.06 22.52
C PRO A 16 19.40 20.93 23.15
N GLY A 17 19.99 20.25 24.13
CA GLY A 17 19.27 19.70 25.29
C GLY A 17 18.19 18.66 25.00
N LEU A 18 18.45 17.66 24.17
CA LEU A 18 17.66 16.43 24.24
C LEU A 18 18.26 15.56 25.34
N ASP A 19 17.62 15.62 26.52
CA ASP A 19 17.85 14.64 27.57
C ASP A 19 17.74 13.23 26.98
N PRO A 20 18.64 12.28 27.34
CA PRO A 20 18.59 10.94 26.83
C PRO A 20 17.24 10.32 27.17
N VAL A 21 16.43 10.08 26.14
CA VAL A 21 15.15 9.38 26.27
C VAL A 21 15.47 7.98 26.79
N GLU A 22 15.23 7.76 28.07
CA GLU A 22 15.34 6.47 28.74
C GLU A 22 14.28 5.55 28.15
N LEU A 23 14.69 4.78 27.14
CA LEU A 23 13.82 3.81 26.51
C LEU A 23 13.44 2.75 27.55
N PRO A 24 12.15 2.47 27.75
CA PRO A 24 11.70 1.45 28.69
C PRO A 24 12.32 0.11 28.28
N VAL A 25 13.16 -0.43 29.18
CA VAL A 25 13.77 -1.75 29.01
C VAL A 25 12.63 -2.76 28.89
N PRO A 26 12.50 -3.48 27.76
CA PRO A 26 11.45 -4.48 27.63
C PRO A 26 11.65 -5.55 28.70
N PRO A 27 10.58 -5.98 29.39
CA PRO A 27 10.67 -7.02 30.41
C PRO A 27 11.26 -8.28 29.78
N ALA A 28 12.26 -8.86 30.46
CA ALA A 28 12.92 -10.09 30.04
C ALA A 28 11.86 -11.17 29.80
N ALA A 29 11.76 -11.63 28.55
CA ALA A 29 10.84 -12.68 28.16
C ALA A 29 11.30 -14.00 28.78
N ASP A 30 10.60 -14.37 29.84
CA ASP A 30 10.70 -15.65 30.53
C ASP A 30 10.39 -16.84 29.61
N GLU A 31 10.94 -17.98 30.03
CA GLU A 31 11.29 -19.15 29.25
C GLU A 31 10.16 -19.95 28.57
N LYS A 32 10.60 -20.69 27.55
CA LYS A 32 9.90 -21.67 26.70
C LYS A 32 9.12 -22.75 27.48
N PRO A 33 7.97 -23.21 26.95
CA PRO A 33 7.56 -24.61 27.09
C PRO A 33 7.90 -25.41 25.82
N LYS A 34 8.96 -26.21 25.96
CA LYS A 34 9.29 -27.40 25.17
C LYS A 34 8.09 -28.35 25.12
N ARG A 35 7.51 -28.66 23.94
CA ARG A 35 6.57 -29.80 23.85
C ARG A 35 6.43 -30.47 22.48
N ARG A 36 6.95 -31.70 22.48
CA ARG A 36 6.44 -32.95 21.87
C ARG A 36 6.48 -33.11 20.36
N THR A 37 7.57 -33.77 19.96
CA THR A 37 7.56 -34.84 18.97
C THR A 37 6.47 -35.89 19.26
N ARG A 38 5.47 -35.98 18.38
CA ARG A 38 4.59 -37.15 18.16
C ARG A 38 4.34 -37.21 16.66
N ARG A 39 4.28 -38.33 15.97
CA ARG A 39 4.66 -39.72 16.18
C ARG A 39 4.46 -40.29 14.77
N ALA A 40 5.45 -40.96 14.21
CA ALA A 40 5.25 -41.69 12.97
C ALA A 40 4.17 -42.77 13.18
N SER A 41 3.20 -42.87 12.26
CA SER A 41 2.68 -44.17 11.85
C SER A 41 1.86 -44.09 10.55
N ALA A 42 2.25 -45.00 9.66
CA ALA A 42 1.40 -45.80 8.80
C ALA A 42 0.72 -45.13 7.59
N SER A 43 1.42 -45.30 6.47
CA SER A 43 0.88 -45.60 5.14
C SER A 43 -0.35 -46.51 5.16
N SER A 44 -1.39 -46.12 4.43
CA SER A 44 -2.32 -47.07 3.80
C SER A 44 -2.67 -46.53 2.43
N GLY A 45 -2.39 -47.34 1.41
CA GLY A 45 -2.46 -46.97 0.01
C GLY A 45 -3.89 -46.72 -0.46
N THR A 46 -4.04 -45.67 -1.25
CA THR A 46 -5.18 -45.47 -2.14
C THR A 46 -4.65 -45.00 -3.48
N ASP A 47 -4.67 -45.94 -4.42
CA ASP A 47 -4.91 -45.78 -5.85
C ASP A 47 -4.63 -44.40 -6.46
N SER A 48 -3.45 -44.28 -7.08
CA SER A 48 -2.96 -43.09 -7.77
C SER A 48 -3.72 -42.86 -9.08
N LYS A 49 -4.94 -42.29 -9.01
CA LYS A 49 -5.51 -41.59 -10.17
C LYS A 49 -4.58 -40.43 -10.55
N PRO A 50 -4.25 -40.23 -11.85
CA PRO A 50 -3.48 -39.08 -12.30
C PRO A 50 -4.21 -37.80 -11.89
N ARG A 51 -3.72 -37.15 -10.83
CA ARG A 51 -4.26 -35.88 -10.37
C ARG A 51 -3.95 -34.87 -11.45
N ALA A 52 -4.99 -34.38 -12.13
CA ALA A 52 -4.85 -33.34 -13.14
C ALA A 52 -3.96 -32.21 -12.58
N PRO A 53 -2.98 -31.72 -13.34
CA PRO A 53 -2.12 -30.65 -12.89
C PRO A 53 -3.01 -29.47 -12.51
N ARG A 54 -3.05 -29.16 -11.22
CA ARG A 54 -3.72 -27.96 -10.74
C ARG A 54 -2.90 -26.80 -11.28
N GLY A 55 -3.36 -26.21 -12.37
CA GLY A 55 -2.77 -25.00 -12.94
C GLY A 55 -2.75 -23.94 -11.86
N GLY A 56 -1.60 -23.74 -11.23
CA GLY A 56 -1.43 -22.70 -10.24
C GLY A 56 -1.59 -21.36 -10.95
N VAL A 57 -2.52 -20.52 -10.48
CA VAL A 57 -2.59 -19.13 -10.92
C VAL A 57 -1.23 -18.51 -10.65
N ARG A 58 -0.49 -18.22 -11.72
CA ARG A 58 0.83 -17.62 -11.62
C ARG A 58 0.63 -16.25 -11.00
N ARG A 59 1.13 -16.05 -9.78
CA ARG A 59 0.99 -14.76 -9.10
C ARG A 59 1.71 -13.71 -9.96
N PRO A 60 1.09 -12.55 -10.22
CA PRO A 60 1.75 -11.48 -10.93
C PRO A 60 3.01 -11.05 -10.18
N ASN A 61 4.03 -10.63 -10.93
CA ASN A 61 5.30 -10.18 -10.36
C ASN A 61 5.07 -9.01 -9.39
N LEU A 62 5.84 -8.94 -8.30
CA LEU A 62 5.68 -7.91 -7.26
C LEU A 62 5.76 -6.50 -7.85
N GLU A 63 6.74 -6.28 -8.73
CA GLU A 63 6.92 -5.05 -9.51
C GLU A 63 5.63 -4.64 -10.25
N SER A 64 5.00 -5.57 -10.97
CA SER A 64 3.77 -5.29 -11.72
C SER A 64 2.62 -4.89 -10.78
N ARG A 65 2.52 -5.52 -9.60
CA ARG A 65 1.50 -5.16 -8.60
C ARG A 65 1.76 -3.78 -8.00
N ILE A 66 3.02 -3.44 -7.73
CA ILE A 66 3.40 -2.10 -7.24
C ILE A 66 3.08 -1.05 -8.30
N ALA A 67 3.48 -1.28 -9.55
CA ALA A 67 3.19 -0.36 -10.66
C ALA A 67 1.68 -0.13 -10.80
N GLN A 68 0.89 -1.20 -10.78
CA GLN A 68 -0.58 -1.11 -10.85
C GLN A 68 -1.18 -0.32 -9.67
N GLY A 69 -0.62 -0.48 -8.47
CA GLY A 69 -1.00 0.31 -7.29
C GLY A 69 -0.76 1.81 -7.51
N PHE A 70 0.42 2.20 -7.97
CA PHE A 70 0.73 3.59 -8.29
C PHE A 70 -0.09 4.14 -9.45
N THR A 71 -0.36 3.36 -10.50
CA THR A 71 -1.25 3.77 -11.57
C THR A 71 -2.66 4.04 -11.06
N THR A 72 -3.16 3.21 -10.14
CA THR A 72 -4.48 3.41 -9.51
C THR A 72 -4.50 4.72 -8.72
N ILE A 73 -3.47 4.96 -7.90
CA ILE A 73 -3.32 6.22 -7.14
C ILE A 73 -3.26 7.42 -8.07
N GLY A 74 -2.43 7.37 -9.11
CA GLY A 74 -2.30 8.44 -10.09
C GLY A 74 -3.60 8.70 -10.86
N THR A 75 -4.39 7.67 -11.13
CA THR A 75 -5.73 7.81 -11.75
C THR A 75 -6.67 8.59 -10.84
N PHE A 76 -6.68 8.32 -9.53
CA PHE A 76 -7.46 9.12 -8.58
C PHE A 76 -6.91 10.54 -8.45
N ALA A 77 -5.59 10.72 -8.47
CA ALA A 77 -4.98 12.04 -8.44
C ALA A 77 -5.36 12.88 -9.68
N CYS A 78 -5.53 12.27 -10.86
CA CYS A 78 -6.01 12.97 -12.06
C CYS A 78 -7.38 13.62 -11.88
N ILE A 79 -8.22 13.11 -10.97
CA ILE A 79 -9.54 13.70 -10.68
C ILE A 79 -9.39 15.06 -9.98
N VAL A 80 -8.31 15.24 -9.22
CA VAL A 80 -8.00 16.49 -8.50
C VAL A 80 -7.11 17.40 -9.35
N ASN A 81 -6.06 16.85 -9.94
CA ASN A 81 -5.13 17.54 -10.83
C ASN A 81 -4.58 16.54 -11.87
N GLU A 82 -4.91 16.76 -13.13
CA GLU A 82 -4.48 15.90 -14.24
C GLU A 82 -2.96 15.82 -14.37
N PHE A 83 -2.24 16.94 -14.20
CA PHE A 83 -0.78 16.96 -14.34
C PHE A 83 -0.09 16.11 -13.26
N ASP A 84 -0.54 16.23 -12.01
CA ASP A 84 0.02 15.46 -10.89
C ASP A 84 -0.27 13.97 -11.04
N GLY A 85 -1.51 13.63 -11.41
CA GLY A 85 -1.90 12.23 -11.62
C GLY A 85 -1.14 11.58 -12.78
N MET A 86 -0.97 12.29 -13.90
CA MET A 86 -0.17 11.81 -15.03
C MET A 86 1.30 11.66 -14.69
N THR A 87 1.86 12.57 -13.87
CA THR A 87 3.24 12.46 -13.37
C THR A 87 3.44 11.19 -12.54
N ILE A 88 2.49 10.86 -11.67
CA ILE A 88 2.51 9.61 -10.88
C ILE A 88 2.39 8.39 -11.79
N ILE A 89 1.46 8.39 -12.75
CA ILE A 89 1.25 7.25 -13.67
C ILE A 89 2.51 7.00 -14.50
N GLN A 90 3.13 8.05 -15.04
CA GLN A 90 4.35 7.93 -15.85
C GLN A 90 5.56 7.49 -15.03
N GLY A 91 5.66 7.93 -13.76
CA GLY A 91 6.72 7.52 -12.83
C GLY A 91 6.54 6.12 -12.23
N ALA A 92 5.33 5.55 -12.30
CA ALA A 92 4.97 4.30 -11.64
C ALA A 92 5.89 3.11 -11.98
N PRO A 93 6.30 2.85 -13.25
CA PRO A 93 7.18 1.74 -13.58
C PRO A 93 8.57 1.86 -12.93
N ASN A 94 9.16 3.06 -12.93
CA ASN A 94 10.49 3.29 -12.37
C ASN A 94 10.50 3.18 -10.84
N LEU A 95 9.45 3.70 -10.19
CA LEU A 95 9.22 3.52 -8.75
C LEU A 95 9.04 2.04 -8.40
N ALA A 96 8.24 1.31 -9.18
CA ALA A 96 8.01 -0.11 -8.96
C ALA A 96 9.29 -0.94 -9.09
N ALA A 97 10.11 -0.67 -10.10
CA ALA A 97 11.41 -1.32 -10.28
C ALA A 97 12.35 -1.05 -9.11
N SER A 98 12.43 0.21 -8.66
CA SER A 98 13.27 0.61 -7.52
C SER A 98 12.83 -0.04 -6.20
N LEU A 99 11.51 -0.08 -5.95
CA LEU A 99 10.95 -0.74 -4.77
C LEU A 99 11.08 -2.27 -4.82
N SER A 100 10.95 -2.87 -6.01
CA SER A 100 11.18 -4.30 -6.19
C SER A 100 12.63 -4.65 -5.89
N LYS A 101 13.59 -3.87 -6.39
CA LYS A 101 15.01 -4.05 -6.07
C LYS A 101 15.29 -3.95 -4.58
N LEU A 102 14.71 -2.95 -3.90
CA LEU A 102 14.83 -2.81 -2.45
C LEU A 102 14.21 -4.00 -1.70
N ALA A 103 13.12 -4.56 -2.21
CA ALA A 103 12.48 -5.75 -1.67
C ALA A 103 13.35 -7.02 -1.85
N ASP A 104 14.10 -7.11 -2.95
CA ASP A 104 15.05 -8.20 -3.18
C ASP A 104 16.26 -8.11 -2.23
N GLU A 105 16.70 -6.90 -1.90
CA GLU A 105 17.79 -6.66 -0.94
C GLU A 105 17.34 -6.85 0.53
N ASN A 106 16.07 -6.59 0.85
CA ASN A 106 15.55 -6.66 2.21
C ASN A 106 14.21 -7.44 2.31
N PRO A 107 14.21 -8.66 2.87
CA PRO A 107 12.99 -9.48 2.96
C PRO A 107 11.91 -8.86 3.84
N LYS A 108 12.24 -8.01 4.83
CA LYS A 108 11.25 -7.30 5.65
C LYS A 108 10.48 -6.24 4.84
N VAL A 109 11.17 -5.57 3.92
CA VAL A 109 10.56 -4.61 2.98
C VAL A 109 9.62 -5.35 2.04
N ARG A 110 10.07 -6.49 1.49
CA ARG A 110 9.24 -7.36 0.66
C ARG A 110 7.96 -7.79 1.35
N GLU A 111 8.05 -8.31 2.57
CA GLU A 111 6.86 -8.70 3.34
C GLU A 111 5.91 -7.54 3.58
N SER A 112 6.43 -6.34 3.85
CA SER A 112 5.63 -5.15 4.08
C SER A 112 4.91 -4.70 2.81
N LEU A 113 5.59 -4.70 1.66
CA LEU A 113 4.99 -4.41 0.36
C LEU A 113 3.97 -5.48 -0.04
N GLU A 114 4.26 -6.76 0.18
CA GLU A 114 3.31 -7.84 -0.08
C GLU A 114 2.09 -7.73 0.84
N LYS A 115 2.24 -7.40 2.12
CA LYS A 115 1.11 -7.15 3.04
C LYS A 115 0.28 -5.95 2.59
N MET A 116 0.94 -4.86 2.20
CA MET A 116 0.29 -3.66 1.69
C MET A 116 -0.52 -3.93 0.41
N LEU A 117 0.00 -4.75 -0.51
CA LEU A 117 -0.64 -5.07 -1.79
C LEU A 117 -1.62 -6.24 -1.71
N ALA A 118 -1.43 -7.19 -0.81
CA ALA A 118 -2.29 -8.36 -0.63
C ALA A 118 -3.51 -8.04 0.23
N ALA A 119 -3.36 -7.15 1.21
CA ALA A 119 -4.49 -6.64 1.94
C ALA A 119 -5.18 -5.58 1.06
N GLY A 120 -6.31 -5.94 0.46
CA GLY A 120 -7.33 -4.96 0.03
C GLY A 120 -7.87 -4.08 1.18
N ALA A 121 -7.19 -4.04 2.33
CA ALA A 121 -7.41 -3.06 3.39
C ALA A 121 -7.30 -1.63 2.84
N TRP A 122 -6.36 -1.36 1.94
CA TRP A 122 -6.28 -0.05 1.29
C TRP A 122 -7.48 0.23 0.39
N SER A 123 -8.06 -0.76 -0.29
CA SER A 123 -9.27 -0.52 -1.07
C SER A 123 -10.49 -0.21 -0.20
N ALA A 124 -10.58 -0.78 1.01
CA ALA A 124 -11.63 -0.41 1.96
C ALA A 124 -11.44 1.03 2.48
N VAL A 125 -10.21 1.43 2.79
CA VAL A 125 -9.89 2.81 3.21
C VAL A 125 -10.12 3.79 2.07
N ILE A 126 -9.62 3.51 0.87
CA ILE A 126 -9.86 4.33 -0.33
C ILE A 126 -11.36 4.44 -0.60
N GLY A 127 -12.12 3.34 -0.49
CA GLY A 127 -13.57 3.35 -0.65
C GLY A 127 -14.27 4.21 0.41
N ALA A 128 -13.88 4.09 1.68
CA ALA A 128 -14.43 4.90 2.77
C ALA A 128 -14.10 6.39 2.62
N VAL A 129 -12.86 6.71 2.26
CA VAL A 129 -12.42 8.09 1.99
C VAL A 129 -13.13 8.64 0.75
N ALA A 130 -13.28 7.84 -0.32
CA ALA A 130 -14.01 8.25 -1.51
C ALA A 130 -15.48 8.55 -1.20
N ALA A 131 -16.14 7.72 -0.38
CA ALA A 131 -17.55 7.93 0.00
C ALA A 131 -17.79 9.28 0.71
N VAL A 132 -16.81 9.77 1.49
CA VAL A 132 -16.90 11.08 2.18
C VAL A 132 -16.32 12.22 1.34
N GLY A 133 -15.19 11.98 0.69
CA GLY A 133 -14.44 12.98 -0.07
C GLY A 133 -15.16 13.43 -1.34
N ILE A 134 -15.81 12.51 -2.07
CA ILE A 134 -16.52 12.82 -3.31
C ILE A 134 -17.66 13.83 -3.08
N PRO A 135 -18.60 13.66 -2.14
CA PRO A 135 -19.67 14.63 -1.92
C PRO A 135 -19.14 16.00 -1.45
N ILE A 136 -18.07 16.02 -0.63
CA ILE A 136 -17.42 17.27 -0.23
C ILE A 136 -16.81 17.98 -1.45
N ALA A 137 -16.09 17.25 -2.31
CA ALA A 137 -15.50 17.80 -3.52
C ALA A 137 -16.56 18.28 -4.53
N ALA A 138 -17.69 17.56 -4.64
CA ALA A 138 -18.84 17.96 -5.45
C ALA A 138 -19.45 19.28 -4.96
N ASN A 139 -19.64 19.42 -3.64
CA ASN A 139 -20.18 20.64 -3.05
C ASN A 139 -19.27 21.86 -3.30
N HIS A 140 -17.95 21.65 -3.33
CA HIS A 140 -16.97 22.71 -3.61
C HIS A 140 -16.69 22.92 -5.11
N LYS A 141 -17.40 22.23 -6.01
CA LYS A 141 -17.19 22.29 -7.47
C LYS A 141 -15.76 21.96 -7.92
N LEU A 142 -15.05 21.14 -7.13
CA LEU A 142 -13.70 20.68 -7.43
C LEU A 142 -13.71 19.50 -8.42
N LEU A 143 -14.86 18.84 -8.58
CA LEU A 143 -15.01 17.75 -9.55
C LEU A 143 -15.35 18.32 -10.93
N PRO A 144 -14.71 17.83 -12.01
CA PRO A 144 -15.14 18.11 -13.36
C PRO A 144 -16.62 17.73 -13.55
N PRO A 145 -17.40 18.48 -14.36
CA PRO A 145 -18.83 18.22 -14.54
C PRO A 145 -19.15 16.79 -14.96
N ALA A 146 -18.27 16.18 -15.77
CA ALA A 146 -18.38 14.80 -16.21
C ALA A 146 -18.33 13.77 -15.06
N VAL A 147 -17.52 14.04 -14.03
CA VAL A 147 -17.37 13.17 -12.85
C VAL A 147 -18.51 13.44 -11.87
N ALA A 148 -18.88 14.71 -11.68
CA ALA A 148 -19.98 15.09 -10.79
C ALA A 148 -21.31 14.43 -11.20
N GLY A 149 -21.60 14.35 -12.50
CA GLY A 149 -22.81 13.69 -13.02
C GLY A 149 -22.86 12.18 -12.72
N LEU A 150 -21.71 11.51 -12.64
CA LEU A 150 -21.63 10.09 -12.33
C LEU A 150 -22.03 9.78 -10.88
N PHE A 151 -21.75 10.71 -9.95
CA PHE A 151 -22.03 10.56 -8.52
C PHE A 151 -23.32 11.25 -8.07
N ALA A 152 -23.79 12.25 -8.83
CA ALA A 152 -25.08 12.89 -8.58
C ALA A 152 -26.28 11.96 -8.84
N ALA A 153 -26.08 10.84 -9.55
CA ALA A 153 -27.08 9.79 -9.75
C ALA A 153 -27.21 8.82 -8.56
N ALA A 154 -26.58 9.12 -7.42
CA ALA A 154 -26.81 8.33 -6.21
C ALA A 154 -28.32 8.33 -5.89
N PRO A 155 -28.96 7.14 -5.78
CA PRO A 155 -30.39 7.06 -5.57
C PRO A 155 -30.77 7.84 -4.30
N PRO A 156 -31.92 8.55 -4.31
CA PRO A 156 -32.40 9.23 -3.12
C PRO A 156 -32.42 8.22 -1.97
N GLY A 157 -31.80 8.59 -0.85
CA GLY A 157 -31.73 7.72 0.31
C GLY A 157 -33.12 7.21 0.71
N PRO A 158 -33.20 6.06 1.40
CA PRO A 158 -34.47 5.40 1.74
C PRO A 158 -35.42 6.27 2.58
N GLU A 159 -34.98 7.41 3.08
CA GLU A 159 -35.79 8.37 3.85
C GLU A 159 -36.85 9.10 2.99
N ALA A 160 -36.72 9.12 1.66
CA ALA A 160 -37.68 9.81 0.79
C ALA A 160 -38.96 9.00 0.46
N GLN A 161 -39.06 7.72 0.86
CA GLN A 161 -40.21 6.86 0.51
C GLN A 161 -41.30 6.73 1.59
N SER A 162 -41.18 7.39 2.74
CA SER A 162 -42.16 7.27 3.84
C SER A 162 -43.28 8.32 3.86
N ALA A 163 -43.38 9.18 2.85
CA ALA A 163 -44.33 10.29 2.83
C ALA A 163 -45.43 10.21 1.76
N ALA A 164 -45.69 9.03 1.19
CA ALA A 164 -46.77 8.80 0.22
C ALA A 164 -47.84 7.86 0.79
#